data_AF-A0A0U5BHK5-F1
#
_entry.id   AF-A0A0U5BHK5-F1
#
_cell.length_a   1.000
_cell.length_b   1.000
_cell.length_c   1.000
_cell.angle_alpha   90.00
_cell.angle_beta   90.00
_cell.angle_gamma   90.00
#
_symmetry.space_group_name_H-M   'P 1'
#
loop_
_entity.id
_entity.type
_entity.pdbx_description
1 polymer ?
#
loop_
_entity_poly.entity_id
_entity_poly.type
_entity_poly.pdbx_seq_one_letter_code
_entity_poly.pdbx_strand_id
1 'polypeptide(L)'
;MAIIKEDELKRVILEKYGQAKQTLNTNKLLLEKYGAAVSDRIPGYEAEKMKFGAYHKDEFVAFFADMRGSSKRAKDLRPEDNFLTLHAVMPALIYIVEKYGGYVIDLPGDGIMALFKEGENRKSIQWSESKKDLNTKELAVCCGEELLSSISRVVNPILLSDNIPSVVFGVGIDSGPVVVTKTGTDGTFDTKALGDCVNMAAKKSHGHNEIWVSKNTYDKLPTSQGLQRSLDEPEWYIKKVN
;
A
#
# COMPACT_ATOMS: atom_id res chain seq x y z
N MET A 1 1.41 -0.23 17.80
CA MET A 1 1.00 -0.32 16.39
C MET A 1 -0.51 -0.11 16.31
N ALA A 2 -1.09 0.13 15.12
CA ALA A 2 -2.42 -0.43 14.90
C ALA A 2 -2.33 -1.91 15.29
N ILE A 3 -3.25 -2.44 16.10
CA ILE A 3 -3.06 -3.80 16.62
C ILE A 3 -3.27 -4.79 15.46
N ILE A 4 -2.22 -5.01 14.68
CA ILE A 4 -2.13 -6.06 13.68
C ILE A 4 -1.61 -7.28 14.42
N LYS A 5 -2.53 -8.23 14.63
CA LYS A 5 -2.16 -9.54 15.14
C LYS A 5 -1.61 -10.33 13.96
N GLU A 6 -0.38 -10.81 14.09
CA GLU A 6 0.28 -11.58 13.03
C GLU A 6 -0.57 -12.77 12.57
N ASP A 7 -1.22 -13.48 13.50
CA ASP A 7 -2.14 -14.57 13.18
C ASP A 7 -3.34 -14.13 12.34
N GLU A 8 -3.86 -12.92 12.59
CA GLU A 8 -4.98 -12.37 11.82
C GLU A 8 -4.53 -12.02 10.40
N LEU A 9 -3.37 -11.38 10.25
CA LEU A 9 -2.76 -11.09 8.96
C LEU A 9 -2.49 -12.39 8.17
N LYS A 10 -1.85 -13.36 8.82
CA LYS A 10 -1.55 -14.66 8.22
C LYS A 10 -2.82 -15.38 7.78
N ARG A 11 -3.89 -15.33 8.57
CA ARG A 11 -5.20 -15.89 8.21
C ARG A 11 -5.78 -15.24 6.95
N VAL A 12 -5.77 -13.91 6.86
CA VAL A 12 -6.26 -13.17 5.70
C VAL A 12 -5.48 -13.56 4.43
N ILE A 13 -4.15 -13.65 4.53
CA ILE A 13 -3.30 -14.05 3.40
C ILE A 13 -3.59 -15.49 2.98
N LEU A 14 -3.57 -16.43 3.94
CA LEU A 14 -3.76 -17.86 3.64
C LEU A 14 -5.14 -18.17 3.06
N GLU A 15 -6.18 -17.44 3.45
CA GLU A 15 -7.52 -17.57 2.86
C GLU A 15 -7.48 -17.26 1.36
N LYS A 16 -6.95 -16.09 0.98
CA LYS A 16 -6.92 -15.65 -0.43
C LYS A 16 -5.90 -16.42 -1.27
N TYR A 17 -4.74 -16.70 -0.69
CA TYR A 17 -3.71 -17.52 -1.31
C TYR A 17 -4.18 -18.96 -1.55
N GLY A 18 -4.90 -19.54 -0.59
CA GLY A 18 -5.50 -20.87 -0.71
C GLY A 18 -6.57 -20.93 -1.80
N GLN A 19 -7.44 -19.92 -1.89
CA GLN A 19 -8.42 -19.78 -2.98
C GLN A 19 -7.71 -19.76 -4.35
N ALA A 20 -6.66 -18.96 -4.50
CA ALA A 20 -5.86 -18.89 -5.72
C ALA A 20 -5.19 -20.24 -6.07
N LYS A 21 -4.66 -20.97 -5.09
CA LYS A 21 -4.11 -22.32 -5.33
C LYS A 21 -5.15 -23.31 -5.83
N GLN A 22 -6.39 -23.21 -5.35
CA GLN A 22 -7.47 -24.08 -5.81
C GLN A 22 -7.80 -23.80 -7.28
N THR A 23 -7.82 -22.53 -7.71
CA THR A 23 -8.13 -22.17 -9.10
C THR A 23 -7.10 -22.70 -10.10
N LEU A 24 -5.83 -22.83 -9.71
CA LEU A 24 -4.80 -23.45 -10.57
C LEU A 24 -5.12 -24.92 -10.92
N ASN A 25 -5.88 -25.60 -10.07
CA ASN A 25 -6.25 -27.00 -10.25
C ASN A 25 -7.67 -27.18 -10.83
N THR A 26 -8.40 -26.09 -11.09
CA THR A 26 -9.77 -26.15 -11.58
C THR A 26 -10.01 -25.19 -12.74
N ASN A 27 -10.36 -25.72 -13.92
CA ASN A 27 -10.74 -24.92 -15.10
C ASN A 27 -12.15 -24.29 -15.00
N LYS A 28 -12.70 -24.11 -13.79
CA LYS A 28 -14.03 -23.50 -13.61
C LYS A 28 -13.89 -21.99 -13.43
N LEU A 29 -14.57 -21.22 -14.26
CA LEU A 29 -14.88 -19.81 -13.97
C LEU A 29 -15.70 -19.77 -12.67
N LEU A 30 -15.07 -19.36 -11.57
CA LEU A 30 -15.77 -19.05 -10.32
C LEU A 30 -16.28 -17.61 -10.45
N LEU A 31 -17.57 -17.45 -10.73
CA LEU A 31 -18.25 -16.17 -10.70
C LEU A 31 -18.66 -15.86 -9.25
N GLU A 32 -17.76 -15.25 -8.49
CA GLU A 32 -18.09 -14.64 -7.20
C GLU A 32 -18.29 -13.13 -7.36
N LYS A 33 -19.28 -12.59 -6.66
CA LYS A 33 -19.55 -11.15 -6.63
C LYS A 33 -18.55 -10.51 -5.66
N TYR A 34 -17.52 -9.86 -6.19
CA TYR A 34 -16.55 -9.09 -5.41
C TYR A 34 -17.09 -7.69 -5.06
N GLY A 35 -16.48 -7.06 -4.05
CA GLY A 35 -16.83 -5.71 -3.56
C GLY A 35 -16.52 -4.58 -4.55
N ALA A 36 -16.63 -3.32 -4.08
CA ALA A 36 -16.36 -2.14 -4.90
C ALA A 36 -14.89 -2.06 -5.39
N ALA A 37 -14.66 -1.38 -6.52
CA ALA A 37 -13.32 -1.18 -7.07
C ALA A 37 -12.47 -0.34 -6.10
N VAL A 38 -11.16 -0.59 -6.05
CA VAL A 38 -10.23 0.16 -5.17
C VAL A 38 -10.24 1.65 -5.50
N SER A 39 -10.38 2.00 -6.78
CA SER A 39 -10.39 3.38 -7.23
C SER A 39 -11.59 4.18 -6.74
N ASP A 40 -12.69 3.52 -6.37
CA ASP A 40 -13.88 4.18 -5.82
C ASP A 40 -13.73 4.61 -4.35
N ARG A 41 -12.58 4.31 -3.72
CA ARG A 41 -12.36 4.44 -2.26
C ARG A 41 -11.44 5.60 -1.87
N ILE A 42 -11.38 6.69 -2.64
CA ILE A 42 -10.57 7.86 -2.27
C ILE A 42 -11.10 8.48 -0.94
N PRO A 43 -10.27 8.72 0.10
CA PRO A 43 -10.73 9.15 1.42
C PRO A 43 -11.56 10.45 1.39
N GLY A 44 -12.82 10.38 1.83
CA GLY A 44 -13.75 11.51 1.84
C GLY A 44 -14.46 11.76 0.51
N TYR A 45 -14.34 10.86 -0.46
CA TYR A 45 -15.00 10.94 -1.77
C TYR A 45 -15.76 9.66 -2.07
N GLU A 46 -16.94 9.80 -2.69
CA GLU A 46 -17.75 8.68 -3.16
C GLU A 46 -17.88 8.77 -4.68
N ALA A 47 -17.29 7.82 -5.40
CA ALA A 47 -17.21 7.86 -6.87
C ALA A 47 -18.58 7.95 -7.56
N GLU A 48 -19.62 7.36 -6.96
CA GLU A 48 -21.01 7.44 -7.44
C GLU A 48 -21.59 8.86 -7.32
N LYS A 49 -21.18 9.63 -6.31
CA LYS A 49 -21.66 11.00 -6.06
C LYS A 49 -20.86 12.06 -6.82
N MET A 50 -19.70 11.70 -7.35
CA MET A 50 -18.85 12.62 -8.10
C MET A 50 -19.39 12.88 -9.51
N LYS A 51 -19.46 14.17 -9.87
CA LYS A 51 -19.72 14.59 -11.26
C LYS A 51 -18.52 14.28 -12.14
N PHE A 52 -18.78 13.90 -13.39
CA PHE A 52 -17.73 13.78 -14.39
C PHE A 52 -16.94 15.10 -14.52
N GLY A 53 -15.61 15.02 -14.56
CA GLY A 53 -14.73 16.18 -14.61
C GLY A 53 -14.72 17.02 -13.33
N ALA A 54 -15.24 16.51 -12.21
CA ALA A 54 -15.18 17.21 -10.93
C ALA A 54 -13.73 17.52 -10.54
N TYR A 55 -13.51 18.73 -10.03
CA TYR A 55 -12.20 19.19 -9.57
C TYR A 55 -12.28 19.46 -8.08
N HIS A 56 -11.76 18.54 -7.27
CA HIS A 56 -11.70 18.70 -5.82
C HIS A 56 -10.25 18.61 -5.35
N LYS A 57 -9.73 19.70 -4.79
CA LYS A 57 -8.36 19.75 -4.28
C LYS A 57 -8.37 19.62 -2.76
N ASP A 58 -7.61 18.68 -2.22
CA ASP A 58 -7.47 18.43 -0.78
C ASP A 58 -6.02 18.00 -0.44
N GLU A 59 -5.68 17.97 0.84
CA GLU A 59 -4.36 17.59 1.34
C GLU A 59 -4.32 16.12 1.74
N PHE A 60 -3.35 15.39 1.21
CA PHE A 60 -3.17 13.96 1.48
C PHE A 60 -1.72 13.62 1.79
N VAL A 61 -1.52 12.43 2.36
CA VAL A 61 -0.25 11.71 2.34
C VAL A 61 -0.38 10.57 1.33
N ALA A 62 0.37 10.66 0.23
CA ALA A 62 0.50 9.62 -0.76
C ALA A 62 1.52 8.57 -0.31
N PHE A 63 1.14 7.30 -0.46
CA PHE A 63 1.93 6.14 -0.05
C PHE A 63 2.00 5.16 -1.21
N PHE A 64 3.21 4.72 -1.54
CA PHE A 64 3.46 3.66 -2.52
C PHE A 64 4.28 2.55 -1.88
N ALA A 65 3.91 1.31 -2.15
CA ALA A 65 4.76 0.15 -1.92
C ALA A 65 4.88 -0.63 -3.23
N ASP A 66 6.11 -0.87 -3.69
CA ASP A 66 6.35 -1.46 -5.01
C ASP A 66 7.41 -2.58 -4.93
N MET A 67 7.15 -3.70 -5.61
CA MET A 67 8.00 -4.90 -5.50
C MET A 67 9.29 -4.71 -6.30
N ARG A 68 10.43 -5.01 -5.70
CA ARG A 68 11.74 -4.90 -6.36
C ARG A 68 12.02 -6.16 -7.17
N GLY A 69 12.46 -5.96 -8.41
CA GLY A 69 12.79 -7.04 -9.33
C GLY A 69 11.59 -7.73 -10.00
N SER A 70 10.39 -7.14 -9.90
CA SER A 70 9.15 -7.73 -10.43
C SER A 70 9.20 -8.11 -11.91
N SER A 71 9.73 -7.21 -12.74
CA SER A 71 9.86 -7.44 -14.18
C SER A 71 10.80 -8.60 -14.52
N LYS A 72 11.86 -8.80 -13.72
CA LYS A 72 12.77 -9.94 -13.88
C LYS A 72 12.09 -11.22 -13.39
N ARG A 73 11.43 -11.15 -12.23
CA ARG A 73 10.66 -12.25 -11.65
C ARG A 73 9.58 -12.78 -12.62
N ALA A 74 8.87 -11.89 -13.30
CA ALA A 74 7.85 -12.23 -14.29
C ALA A 74 8.40 -13.00 -15.50
N LYS A 75 9.69 -12.80 -15.84
CA LYS A 75 10.38 -13.52 -16.92
C LYS A 75 10.96 -14.84 -16.47
N ASP A 76 11.54 -14.86 -15.27
CA ASP A 76 12.34 -15.98 -14.78
C ASP A 76 11.48 -17.08 -14.12
N LEU A 77 10.31 -16.72 -13.57
CA LEU A 77 9.45 -17.65 -12.85
C LEU A 77 8.23 -18.07 -13.66
N ARG A 78 7.65 -19.22 -13.28
CA ARG A 78 6.45 -19.75 -13.92
C ARG A 78 5.27 -18.79 -13.73
N PRO A 79 4.32 -18.72 -14.68
CA PRO A 79 3.13 -17.90 -14.54
C PRO A 79 2.35 -18.19 -13.26
N GLU A 80 2.27 -19.45 -12.84
CA GLU A 80 1.61 -19.89 -11.61
C GLU A 80 2.30 -19.33 -10.37
N ASP A 81 3.63 -19.28 -10.36
CA ASP A 81 4.40 -18.75 -9.23
C ASP A 81 4.31 -17.21 -9.16
N ASN A 82 4.17 -16.52 -10.29
CA ASN A 82 3.84 -15.09 -10.34
C ASN A 82 2.42 -14.81 -9.84
N PHE A 83 1.46 -15.62 -10.30
CA PHE A 83 0.07 -15.53 -9.89
C PHE A 83 -0.10 -15.74 -8.38
N LEU A 84 0.52 -16.79 -7.82
CA LEU A 84 0.48 -17.07 -6.39
C LEU A 84 1.16 -15.98 -5.57
N THR A 85 2.30 -15.44 -6.02
CA THR A 85 2.93 -14.30 -5.33
C THR A 85 2.01 -13.10 -5.24
N LEU A 86 1.31 -12.74 -6.31
CA LEU A 86 0.34 -11.65 -6.28
C LEU A 86 -0.75 -11.89 -5.22
N HIS A 87 -1.26 -13.12 -5.13
CA HIS A 87 -2.33 -13.50 -4.20
C HIS A 87 -1.87 -13.68 -2.75
N ALA A 88 -0.56 -13.76 -2.48
CA ALA A 88 -0.01 -13.68 -1.13
C ALA A 88 0.25 -12.22 -0.72
N VAL A 89 0.78 -11.43 -1.65
CA VAL A 89 1.22 -10.05 -1.43
C VAL A 89 0.04 -9.10 -1.30
N MET A 90 -0.87 -9.05 -2.29
CA MET A 90 -1.91 -8.03 -2.35
C MET A 90 -2.82 -8.00 -1.11
N PRO A 91 -3.31 -9.14 -0.58
CA PRO A 91 -4.09 -9.13 0.65
C PRO A 91 -3.33 -8.56 1.84
N ALA A 92 -2.02 -8.83 1.94
CA ALA A 92 -1.18 -8.31 3.01
C ALA A 92 -1.04 -6.79 2.91
N LEU A 93 -0.69 -6.27 1.73
CA LEU A 93 -0.49 -4.83 1.49
C LEU A 93 -1.78 -4.05 1.78
N ILE A 94 -2.92 -4.52 1.25
CA ILE A 94 -4.22 -3.88 1.43
C ILE A 94 -4.63 -3.89 2.90
N TYR A 95 -4.57 -5.06 3.56
CA TYR A 95 -4.97 -5.20 4.95
C TYR A 95 -4.16 -4.29 5.88
N ILE A 96 -2.83 -4.21 5.69
CA ILE A 96 -1.97 -3.38 6.53
C ILE A 96 -2.30 -1.91 6.32
N VAL A 97 -2.42 -1.44 5.07
CA VAL A 97 -2.77 -0.03 4.79
C VAL A 97 -4.11 0.35 5.43
N GLU A 98 -5.13 -0.49 5.28
CA GLU A 98 -6.45 -0.22 5.87
C GLU A 98 -6.39 -0.19 7.41
N LYS A 99 -5.60 -1.07 8.05
CA LYS A 99 -5.39 -1.05 9.51
C LYS A 99 -4.66 0.18 10.01
N TYR A 100 -3.90 0.86 9.16
CA TYR A 100 -3.28 2.15 9.45
C TYR A 100 -4.13 3.35 9.02
N GLY A 101 -5.37 3.12 8.56
CA GLY A 101 -6.31 4.18 8.18
C GLY A 101 -6.07 4.77 6.79
N GLY A 102 -5.18 4.17 6.02
CA GLY A 102 -5.00 4.50 4.62
C GLY A 102 -6.09 3.87 3.76
N TYR A 103 -6.32 4.46 2.60
CA TYR A 103 -7.23 3.92 1.60
C TYR A 103 -6.40 3.54 0.38
N VAL A 104 -6.48 2.27 -0.01
CA VAL A 104 -5.90 1.80 -1.27
C VAL A 104 -6.77 2.31 -2.41
N ILE A 105 -6.17 3.11 -3.29
CA ILE A 105 -6.87 3.77 -4.40
C ILE A 105 -6.46 3.25 -5.76
N ASP A 106 -5.31 2.55 -5.85
CA ASP A 106 -4.87 1.88 -7.08
C ASP A 106 -3.98 0.69 -6.75
N LEU A 107 -3.95 -0.30 -7.63
CA LEU A 107 -3.12 -1.51 -7.57
C LEU A 107 -2.27 -1.61 -8.85
N PRO A 108 -1.24 -0.75 -9.02
CA PRO A 108 -0.45 -0.74 -10.24
C PRO A 108 0.48 -1.95 -10.29
N GLY A 109 0.11 -2.95 -11.10
CA GLY A 109 0.92 -4.15 -11.31
C GLY A 109 1.01 -4.99 -10.03
N ASP A 110 2.17 -4.96 -9.39
CA ASP A 110 2.48 -5.75 -8.19
C ASP A 110 2.82 -4.90 -6.95
N GLY A 111 2.50 -3.61 -7.02
CA GLY A 111 2.51 -2.68 -5.90
C GLY A 111 1.13 -2.15 -5.52
N ILE A 112 1.11 -1.24 -4.56
CA ILE A 112 -0.09 -0.51 -4.14
C ILE A 112 0.14 1.00 -4.14
N MET A 113 -0.92 1.73 -4.44
CA MET A 113 -1.04 3.15 -4.19
C MET A 113 -2.12 3.40 -3.14
N ALA A 114 -1.78 4.15 -2.10
CA ALA A 114 -2.70 4.53 -1.05
C ALA A 114 -2.64 6.02 -0.74
N LEU A 115 -3.77 6.55 -0.26
CA LEU A 115 -3.89 7.89 0.27
C LEU A 115 -4.32 7.84 1.73
N PHE A 116 -3.68 8.67 2.54
CA PHE A 116 -4.09 8.95 3.90
C PHE A 116 -4.53 10.41 4.01
N LYS A 117 -5.57 10.67 4.79
CA LYS A 117 -6.13 12.00 5.00
C LYS A 117 -6.31 12.26 6.49
N GLU A 118 -5.93 13.45 6.94
CA GLU A 118 -6.00 13.80 8.35
C GLU A 118 -7.44 13.73 8.87
N GLY A 119 -7.63 13.06 10.01
CA GLY A 119 -8.93 12.89 10.65
C GLY A 119 -9.83 11.78 10.07
N GLU A 120 -9.58 11.28 8.86
CA GLU A 120 -10.36 10.19 8.25
C GLU A 120 -9.96 8.81 8.83
N ASN A 121 -10.93 7.91 9.00
CA ASN A 121 -10.76 6.51 9.49
C ASN A 121 -10.02 6.31 10.82
N ARG A 122 -9.54 7.37 11.48
CA ARG A 122 -8.74 7.26 12.70
C ARG A 122 -9.54 6.76 13.90
N LYS A 123 -10.81 7.12 13.98
CA LYS A 123 -11.69 6.83 15.15
C LYS A 123 -12.18 5.38 15.20
N SER A 124 -12.24 4.69 14.06
CA SER A 124 -12.69 3.29 13.97
C SER A 124 -11.55 2.29 14.18
N ILE A 125 -10.31 2.75 14.26
CA ILE A 125 -9.12 1.90 14.41
C ILE A 125 -8.69 1.83 15.87
N GLN A 126 -8.39 0.61 16.33
CA GLN A 126 -7.81 0.39 17.64
C GLN A 126 -6.30 0.62 17.60
N TRP A 127 -5.86 1.74 18.19
CA TRP A 127 -4.46 2.13 18.28
C TRP A 127 -3.84 1.70 19.61
N SER A 128 -2.60 1.22 19.57
CA SER A 128 -1.76 1.17 20.79
C SER A 128 -1.52 2.58 21.33
N GLU A 129 -1.23 2.70 22.62
CA GLU A 129 -0.95 3.98 23.27
C GLU A 129 0.12 4.78 22.54
N SER A 130 1.22 4.14 22.14
CA SER A 130 2.32 4.78 21.40
C SER A 130 1.97 5.32 20.00
N LYS A 131 0.76 5.06 19.48
CA LYS A 131 0.32 5.50 18.15
C LYS A 131 -0.90 6.43 18.17
N LYS A 132 -1.54 6.63 19.32
CA LYS A 132 -2.79 7.40 19.42
C LYS A 132 -2.63 8.87 19.04
N ASP A 133 -1.45 9.44 19.27
CA ASP A 133 -1.20 10.88 19.09
C ASP A 133 -0.42 11.19 17.80
N LEU A 134 -0.10 10.19 16.99
CA LEU A 134 0.65 10.36 15.73
C LEU A 134 -0.17 11.10 14.68
N ASN A 135 0.42 12.05 13.98
CA ASN A 135 -0.23 12.64 12.81
C ASN A 135 -0.24 11.66 11.62
N THR A 136 -0.97 12.00 10.56
CA THR A 136 -1.14 11.13 9.39
C THR A 136 0.18 10.77 8.69
N LYS A 137 1.18 11.65 8.69
CA LYS A 137 2.49 11.40 8.06
C LYS A 137 3.28 10.36 8.86
N GLU A 138 3.29 10.48 10.18
CA GLU A 138 3.89 9.49 11.08
C GLU A 138 3.22 8.12 10.94
N LEU A 139 1.88 8.10 10.85
CA LEU A 139 1.12 6.87 10.63
C LEU A 139 1.47 6.20 9.29
N ALA A 140 1.61 6.97 8.21
CA ALA A 140 2.02 6.44 6.91
C ALA A 140 3.44 5.83 6.95
N VAL A 141 4.38 6.45 7.67
CA VAL A 141 5.72 5.87 7.87
C VAL A 141 5.66 4.58 8.68
N CYS A 142 4.93 4.56 9.79
CA CYS A 142 4.73 3.34 10.57
C CYS A 142 4.01 2.23 9.77
N CYS A 143 3.10 2.60 8.86
CA CYS A 143 2.48 1.67 7.93
C CYS A 143 3.53 1.04 7.02
N GLY A 144 4.46 1.84 6.49
CA GLY A 144 5.58 1.36 5.68
C GLY A 144 6.48 0.38 6.45
N GLU A 145 6.80 0.70 7.71
CA GLU A 145 7.61 -0.19 8.55
C GLU A 145 6.92 -1.54 8.77
N GLU A 146 5.63 -1.51 9.11
CA GLU A 146 4.87 -2.73 9.37
C GLU A 146 4.65 -3.56 8.10
N LEU A 147 4.46 -2.90 6.96
CA LEU A 147 4.34 -3.53 5.65
C LEU A 147 5.61 -4.30 5.30
N LEU A 148 6.77 -3.65 5.36
CA LEU A 148 8.06 -4.31 5.05
C LEU A 148 8.36 -5.43 6.03
N SER A 149 8.10 -5.23 7.32
CA SER A 149 8.29 -6.27 8.34
C SER A 149 7.36 -7.47 8.11
N SER A 150 6.10 -7.23 7.75
CA SER A 150 5.12 -8.27 7.46
C SER A 150 5.43 -9.07 6.20
N ILE A 151 6.00 -8.43 5.17
CA ILE A 151 6.50 -9.14 3.99
C ILE A 151 7.57 -10.15 4.41
N SER A 152 8.55 -9.72 5.22
CA SER A 152 9.63 -10.58 5.71
C SER A 152 9.13 -11.72 6.62
N ARG A 153 8.28 -11.39 7.59
CA ARG A 153 7.87 -12.34 8.66
C ARG A 153 6.68 -13.23 8.31
N VAL A 154 5.83 -12.84 7.37
CA VAL A 154 4.58 -13.56 7.06
C VAL A 154 4.50 -13.98 5.60
N VAL A 155 4.62 -13.03 4.65
CA VAL A 155 4.42 -13.33 3.22
C VAL A 155 5.54 -14.22 2.67
N ASN A 156 6.80 -13.87 2.90
CA ASN A 156 7.93 -14.64 2.41
C ASN A 156 7.94 -16.09 2.92
N PRO A 157 7.68 -16.38 4.21
CA PRO A 157 7.50 -17.76 4.68
C PRO A 157 6.38 -18.55 3.97
N ILE A 158 5.27 -17.89 3.63
CA ILE A 158 4.18 -18.53 2.87
C ILE A 158 4.65 -18.89 1.45
N LEU A 159 5.31 -17.96 0.75
CA LEU A 159 5.86 -18.21 -0.59
C LEU A 159 6.90 -19.34 -0.59
N LEU A 160 7.85 -19.28 0.35
CA LEU A 160 8.92 -20.27 0.47
C LEU A 160 8.38 -21.68 0.76
N SER A 161 7.24 -21.81 1.45
CA SER A 161 6.60 -23.11 1.70
C SER A 161 6.13 -23.81 0.42
N ASP A 162 5.93 -23.05 -0.67
CA ASP A 162 5.61 -23.56 -2.01
C ASP A 162 6.82 -23.48 -2.97
N ASN A 163 8.04 -23.30 -2.45
CA ASN A 163 9.28 -23.10 -3.22
C ASN A 163 9.25 -21.87 -4.14
N ILE A 164 8.43 -20.87 -3.80
CA ILE A 164 8.37 -19.61 -4.53
C ILE A 164 9.38 -18.63 -3.90
N PRO A 165 10.29 -18.02 -4.69
CA PRO A 165 11.28 -17.08 -4.16
C PRO A 165 10.65 -15.89 -3.43
N SER A 166 11.30 -15.48 -2.34
CA SER A 166 10.93 -14.31 -1.54
C SER A 166 10.87 -13.02 -2.36
N VAL A 167 10.05 -12.09 -1.90
CA VAL A 167 9.90 -10.75 -2.48
C VAL A 167 10.50 -9.69 -1.57
N VAL A 168 10.88 -8.57 -2.19
CA VAL A 168 11.44 -7.37 -1.55
C VAL A 168 10.63 -6.18 -2.01
N PHE A 169 10.36 -5.22 -1.13
CA PHE A 169 9.56 -4.04 -1.45
C PHE A 169 10.30 -2.75 -1.13
N GLY A 170 10.03 -1.70 -1.89
CA GLY A 170 10.38 -0.33 -1.55
C GLY A 170 9.14 0.45 -1.17
N VAL A 171 9.24 1.33 -0.18
CA VAL A 171 8.15 2.21 0.25
C VAL A 171 8.52 3.66 -0.01
N GLY A 172 7.64 4.39 -0.68
CA GLY A 172 7.78 5.81 -0.97
C GLY A 172 6.60 6.61 -0.45
N ILE A 173 6.88 7.73 0.23
CA ILE A 173 5.85 8.54 0.88
C ILE A 173 6.06 10.03 0.58
N ASP A 174 4.99 10.73 0.23
CA ASP A 174 4.98 12.18 0.18
C ASP A 174 3.61 12.73 0.60
N SER A 175 3.51 14.04 0.82
CA SER A 175 2.31 14.70 1.30
C SER A 175 2.14 16.04 0.60
N GLY A 176 0.90 16.44 0.38
CA GLY A 176 0.62 17.70 -0.29
C GLY A 176 -0.73 17.70 -0.98
N PRO A 177 -0.98 18.73 -1.78
CA PRO A 177 -2.25 18.89 -2.47
C PRO A 177 -2.43 17.84 -3.56
N VAL A 178 -3.59 17.20 -3.58
CA VAL A 178 -4.03 16.26 -4.60
C VAL A 178 -5.39 16.69 -5.13
N VAL A 179 -5.54 16.66 -6.44
CA VAL A 179 -6.82 16.83 -7.14
C VAL A 179 -7.47 15.48 -7.32
N VAL A 180 -8.66 15.32 -6.76
CA VAL A 180 -9.52 14.16 -6.92
C VAL A 180 -10.54 14.47 -8.03
N THR A 181 -10.59 13.62 -9.05
CA THR A 181 -11.45 13.81 -10.21
C THR A 181 -12.04 12.50 -10.70
N LYS A 182 -13.21 12.58 -11.32
CA LYS A 182 -13.84 11.47 -12.05
C LYS A 182 -13.62 11.67 -13.55
N THR A 183 -13.00 10.70 -14.20
CA THR A 183 -12.62 10.75 -15.63
C THR A 183 -13.04 9.47 -16.37
N GLY A 184 -13.03 9.48 -17.70
CA GLY A 184 -13.48 8.37 -18.56
C GLY A 184 -14.60 8.76 -19.52
N THR A 185 -15.60 7.90 -19.66
CA THR A 185 -16.81 8.06 -20.50
C THR A 185 -18.05 7.62 -19.72
N ASP A 186 -19.25 7.85 -20.27
CA ASP A 186 -20.52 7.49 -19.60
C ASP A 186 -20.65 6.00 -19.25
N GLY A 187 -20.01 5.11 -20.03
CA GLY A 187 -20.05 3.66 -19.81
C GLY A 187 -18.82 3.09 -19.10
N THR A 188 -17.77 3.89 -18.89
CA THR A 188 -16.52 3.44 -18.27
C THR A 188 -15.83 4.63 -17.65
N PHE A 189 -15.85 4.72 -16.32
CA PHE A 189 -15.25 5.81 -15.59
C PHE A 189 -14.30 5.29 -14.51
N ASP A 190 -13.46 6.19 -14.03
CA ASP A 190 -12.61 5.94 -12.89
C ASP A 190 -12.40 7.22 -12.08
N THR A 191 -12.16 7.08 -10.78
CA THR A 191 -11.74 8.19 -9.92
C THR A 191 -10.23 8.20 -9.78
N LYS A 192 -9.62 9.34 -10.11
CA LYS A 192 -8.17 9.53 -10.10
C LYS A 192 -7.76 10.58 -9.10
N ALA A 193 -6.56 10.39 -8.56
CA ALA A 193 -5.90 11.32 -7.66
C ALA A 193 -4.63 11.84 -8.34
N LEU A 194 -4.57 13.15 -8.57
CA LEU A 194 -3.53 13.81 -9.35
C LEU A 194 -2.79 14.83 -8.47
N GLY A 195 -1.50 14.67 -8.27
CA GLY A 195 -0.70 15.60 -7.48
C GLY A 195 0.79 15.32 -7.60
N ASP A 196 1.61 16.34 -7.36
CA ASP A 196 3.07 16.18 -7.37
C ASP A 196 3.53 15.18 -6.29
N CYS A 197 2.89 15.22 -5.11
CA CYS A 197 3.18 14.27 -4.04
C CYS A 197 2.87 12.81 -4.43
N VAL A 198 1.86 12.56 -5.26
CA VAL A 198 1.56 11.22 -5.79
C VAL A 198 2.73 10.71 -6.64
N ASN A 199 3.21 11.53 -7.57
CA ASN A 199 4.32 11.16 -8.45
C ASN A 199 5.63 11.01 -7.67
N MET A 200 5.86 11.89 -6.69
CA MET A 200 7.06 11.85 -5.86
C MET A 200 7.08 10.62 -4.96
N ALA A 201 5.97 10.26 -4.34
CA ALA A 201 5.85 9.04 -3.54
C ALA A 201 6.15 7.80 -4.39
N ALA A 202 5.59 7.70 -5.61
CA ALA A 202 5.90 6.61 -6.54
C ALA A 202 7.40 6.57 -6.92
N LYS A 203 8.02 7.74 -7.18
CA LYS A 203 9.47 7.81 -7.46
C LYS A 203 10.32 7.36 -6.26
N LYS A 204 9.84 7.56 -5.03
CA LYS A 204 10.55 7.23 -3.80
C LYS A 204 10.42 5.76 -3.38
N SER A 205 9.54 4.95 -3.98
CA SER A 205 9.43 3.51 -3.66
C SER A 205 10.51 2.63 -4.32
N HIS A 206 11.69 3.17 -4.63
CA HIS A 206 12.75 2.46 -5.36
C HIS A 206 13.68 1.60 -4.48
N GLY A 207 13.68 1.83 -3.16
CA GLY A 207 14.56 1.17 -2.21
C GLY A 207 14.28 -0.33 -1.99
N HIS A 208 15.20 -1.05 -1.35
CA HIS A 208 15.08 -2.50 -1.09
C HIS A 208 14.90 -2.79 0.39
N ASN A 209 13.67 -3.04 0.81
CA ASN A 209 13.22 -3.05 2.20
C ASN A 209 13.51 -1.71 2.88
N GLU A 210 13.29 -0.62 2.17
CA GLU A 210 13.59 0.73 2.63
C GLU A 210 12.37 1.63 2.49
N ILE A 211 12.29 2.59 3.39
CA ILE A 211 11.27 3.64 3.40
C ILE A 211 11.95 4.96 3.06
N TRP A 212 11.41 5.63 2.05
CA TRP A 212 11.87 6.92 1.57
C TRP A 212 10.73 7.91 1.61
N VAL A 213 11.03 9.14 2.00
CA VAL A 213 10.07 10.26 1.94
C VAL A 213 10.54 11.31 0.93
N SER A 214 9.70 12.29 0.60
CA SER A 214 10.20 13.54 -0.01
C SER A 214 10.73 14.49 1.06
N LYS A 215 11.51 15.51 0.63
CA LYS A 215 11.90 16.64 1.48
C LYS A 215 10.71 17.28 2.17
N ASN A 216 9.67 17.57 1.40
CA ASN A 216 8.52 18.32 1.86
C ASN A 216 7.74 17.56 2.96
N THR A 217 7.74 16.23 2.90
CA THR A 217 7.16 15.40 3.97
C THR A 217 8.11 15.26 5.14
N TYR A 218 9.39 15.06 4.87
CA TYR A 218 10.44 14.95 5.90
C TYR A 218 10.47 16.17 6.82
N ASP A 219 10.47 17.38 6.26
CA ASP A 219 10.52 18.65 7.01
C ASP A 219 9.30 18.84 7.94
N LYS A 220 8.22 18.06 7.72
CA LYS A 220 6.97 18.08 8.48
C LYS A 220 6.83 16.87 9.42
N LEU A 221 7.78 15.94 9.43
CA LEU A 221 7.81 14.84 10.40
C LEU A 221 8.42 15.36 11.71
N PRO A 222 7.83 15.04 12.87
CA PRO A 222 8.39 15.44 14.15
C PRO A 222 9.69 14.68 14.42
N THR A 223 10.71 15.41 14.89
CA THR A 223 12.05 14.88 15.18
C THR A 223 12.08 13.87 16.34
N SER A 224 10.96 13.71 17.07
CA SER A 224 10.92 13.09 18.41
C SER A 224 10.74 11.56 18.44
N GLN A 225 10.70 10.85 17.30
CA GLN A 225 10.33 9.41 17.29
C GLN A 225 11.33 8.44 16.66
N GLY A 226 12.61 8.78 16.56
CA GLY A 226 13.61 7.83 16.04
C GLY A 226 13.50 7.56 14.54
N LEU A 227 12.77 8.42 13.81
CA LEU A 227 12.87 8.59 12.36
C LEU A 227 14.18 9.33 12.04
N GLN A 228 15.31 8.77 12.47
CA GLN A 228 16.62 9.40 12.35
C GLN A 228 17.14 9.25 10.92
N ARG A 229 17.39 10.39 10.28
CA ARG A 229 18.18 10.50 9.06
C ARG A 229 19.55 9.85 9.26
N SER A 230 19.94 8.97 8.33
CA SER A 230 21.35 8.72 8.09
C SER A 230 21.94 10.01 7.51
N LEU A 231 22.85 10.68 8.24
CA LEU A 231 23.48 11.94 7.81
C LEU A 231 24.29 11.77 6.50
N ASP A 232 24.57 10.52 6.12
CA ASP A 232 25.43 10.15 5.00
C ASP A 232 24.67 9.87 3.69
N GLU A 233 23.33 9.85 3.69
CA GLU A 233 22.54 9.59 2.49
C GLU A 233 22.16 10.91 1.77
N PRO A 234 22.42 11.03 0.45
CA PRO A 234 22.20 12.27 -0.32
C PRO A 234 20.71 12.57 -0.59
N GLU A 235 19.82 11.61 -0.34
CA GLU A 235 18.37 11.73 -0.51
C GLU A 235 17.62 11.29 0.76
N TRP A 236 16.37 11.76 0.94
CA TRP A 236 15.52 11.67 2.14
C TRP A 236 15.09 10.24 2.55
N TYR A 237 16.08 9.41 2.89
CA TYR A 237 15.94 8.08 3.46
C TYR A 237 15.45 8.15 4.90
N ILE A 238 14.47 7.32 5.24
CA ILE A 238 14.00 7.16 6.61
C ILE A 238 14.74 6.00 7.28
N LYS A 239 14.61 4.78 6.73
CA LYS A 239 15.10 3.56 7.37
C LYS A 239 15.03 2.35 6.46
N LYS A 240 15.90 1.37 6.75
CA LYS A 240 15.87 0.00 6.24
C LYS A 240 15.25 -0.91 7.27
N VAL A 241 14.32 -1.75 6.82
CA VAL A 241 13.65 -2.75 7.63
C VAL A 241 14.31 -4.09 7.31
N ASN A 242 14.93 -4.70 8.32
CA ASN A 242 15.52 -6.03 8.20
C ASN A 242 14.47 -7.12 8.41
#